data_AF-A0A7S0B5B3-F1
#
_entry.id   AF-A0A7S0B5B3-F1
#
_cell.length_a   1.000
_cell.length_b   1.000
_cell.length_c   1.000
_cell.angle_alpha   90.00
_cell.angle_beta   90.00
_cell.angle_gamma   90.00
#
_symmetry.space_group_name_H-M   'P 1'
#
loop_
_entity.id
_entity.type
_entity.pdbx_description
1 polymer ?
#
loop_
_entity_poly.entity_id
_entity_poly.type
_entity_poly.pdbx_seq_one_letter_code
_entity_poly.pdbx_strand_id
1 'polypeptide(L)'
;DASSRYVASFLGTDCPTGSEPITSAFECRFARNELHGIDSVGFGGVYPGKPTGCFWRQDNQRVYFNFVEPGVLSPGERRYCKVQAGAVFMYVASYLGEDCPQ
;
A
#
# COMPACT_ATOMS: atom_id res chain seq x y z
N ASP A 1 20.73 -2.86 0.22
CA ASP A 1 19.58 -2.18 0.83
C ASP A 1 18.41 -2.29 -0.13
N ALA A 2 17.47 -3.21 0.09
CA ALA A 2 16.41 -3.49 -0.88
C ALA A 2 15.22 -2.57 -0.60
N SER A 3 15.00 -1.57 -1.45
CA SER A 3 13.79 -0.75 -1.44
C SER A 3 12.57 -1.66 -1.51
N SER A 4 11.73 -1.68 -0.46
CA SER A 4 10.49 -2.47 -0.47
C SER A 4 9.56 -1.95 -1.55
N ARG A 5 8.91 -2.88 -2.28
CA ARG A 5 8.04 -2.55 -3.42
C ARG A 5 6.64 -2.12 -2.98
N TYR A 6 6.36 -2.22 -1.68
CA TYR A 6 5.07 -1.92 -1.10
C TYR A 6 5.19 -0.90 0.01
N VAL A 7 4.16 -0.08 0.15
CA VAL A 7 4.04 0.91 1.22
C VAL A 7 2.63 0.89 1.79
N ALA A 8 2.50 1.16 3.08
CA ALA A 8 1.22 1.40 3.73
C ALA A 8 0.98 2.91 3.85
N SER A 9 -0.18 3.41 3.38
CA SER A 9 -0.55 4.82 3.51
C SER A 9 -0.69 5.27 4.97
N PHE A 10 -0.92 6.56 5.21
CA PHE A 10 -1.36 7.02 6.52
C PHE A 10 -2.79 6.52 6.83
N LEU A 11 -3.13 6.53 8.12
CA LEU A 11 -4.44 6.09 8.58
C LEU A 11 -5.57 6.91 7.94
N GLY A 12 -6.55 6.22 7.37
CA GLY A 12 -7.71 6.83 6.72
C GLY A 12 -7.40 7.53 5.39
N THR A 13 -6.17 7.47 4.87
CA THR A 13 -5.77 8.12 3.62
C THR A 13 -5.52 7.12 2.50
N ASP A 14 -5.64 7.59 1.27
CA ASP A 14 -5.23 6.82 0.09
C ASP A 14 -3.71 6.76 -0.08
N CYS A 15 -3.28 6.14 -1.18
CA CYS A 15 -1.87 5.95 -1.49
C CYS A 15 -1.09 7.27 -1.55
N PRO A 16 0.13 7.31 -0.98
CA PRO A 16 1.00 8.47 -1.10
C PRO A 16 1.41 8.69 -2.56
N THR A 17 1.81 9.92 -2.88
CA THR A 17 2.29 10.31 -4.20
C THR A 17 3.42 9.39 -4.69
N GLY A 18 3.31 8.93 -5.95
CA GLY A 18 4.27 7.98 -6.54
C GLY A 18 3.94 6.51 -6.26
N SER A 19 2.81 6.22 -5.63
CA SER A 19 2.31 4.86 -5.43
C SER A 19 0.84 4.74 -5.83
N GLU A 20 0.40 3.51 -6.06
CA GLU A 20 -0.97 3.20 -6.48
C GLU A 20 -1.56 2.04 -5.67
N PRO A 21 -2.90 1.97 -5.51
CA PRO A 21 -3.54 0.92 -4.73
C PRO A 21 -3.27 -0.47 -5.32
N ILE A 22 -3.06 -1.44 -4.42
CA ILE A 22 -2.97 -2.85 -4.82
C ILE A 22 -4.37 -3.39 -5.09
N THR A 23 -4.65 -3.69 -6.36
CA THR A 23 -5.94 -4.20 -6.85
C THR A 23 -5.91 -5.69 -7.19
N SER A 24 -4.81 -6.38 -6.91
CA SER A 24 -4.69 -7.84 -7.06
C SER A 24 -4.63 -8.54 -5.70
N ALA A 25 -5.48 -9.55 -5.51
CA ALA A 25 -5.52 -10.34 -4.28
C ALA A 25 -4.18 -11.06 -4.03
N PHE A 26 -3.54 -11.53 -5.10
CA PHE A 26 -2.23 -12.18 -5.03
C PHE A 26 -1.17 -11.19 -4.54
N GLU A 27 -1.09 -10.02 -5.17
CA GLU A 27 -0.14 -8.96 -4.82
C GLU A 27 -0.38 -8.44 -3.39
N CYS A 28 -1.63 -8.36 -2.95
CA CYS A 28 -1.98 -7.97 -1.58
C CYS A 28 -1.38 -8.93 -0.53
N ARG A 29 -1.26 -10.22 -0.83
CA ARG A 29 -0.58 -11.19 0.06
C ARG A 29 0.93 -10.98 0.11
N PHE A 30 1.56 -10.60 -1.00
CA PHE A 30 2.98 -10.23 -0.98
C PHE A 30 3.22 -8.97 -0.15
N ALA A 31 2.42 -7.93 -0.39
CA ALA A 31 2.49 -6.69 0.38
C ALA A 31 2.24 -6.92 1.87
N ARG A 32 1.28 -7.79 2.23
CA ARG A 32 1.08 -8.24 3.61
C ARG A 32 2.35 -8.83 4.21
N ASN A 33 3.04 -9.73 3.52
CA ASN A 33 4.26 -10.34 4.04
C ASN A 33 5.38 -9.31 4.21
N GLU A 34 5.60 -8.44 3.23
CA GLU A 34 6.63 -7.39 3.30
C GLU A 34 6.33 -6.34 4.37
N LEU A 35 5.06 -5.99 4.56
CA LEU A 35 4.60 -4.98 5.53
C LEU A 35 4.17 -5.59 6.88
N HIS A 36 4.52 -6.86 7.13
CA HIS A 36 4.29 -7.58 8.39
C HIS A 36 2.82 -7.60 8.88
N GLY A 37 1.86 -7.67 7.96
CA GLY A 37 0.44 -7.86 8.26
C GLY A 37 0.06 -9.34 8.47
N ILE A 38 -1.14 -9.58 9.02
CA ILE A 38 -1.71 -10.92 9.20
C ILE A 38 -2.91 -11.09 8.25
N ASP A 39 -3.13 -12.28 7.69
CA ASP A 39 -4.35 -12.50 6.90
C ASP A 39 -5.60 -12.41 7.78
N SER A 40 -6.63 -11.73 7.28
CA SER A 40 -7.96 -11.85 7.88
C SER A 40 -8.59 -13.21 7.59
N VAL A 41 -9.43 -13.67 8.52
CA VAL A 41 -10.39 -14.74 8.22
C VAL A 41 -11.36 -14.16 7.19
N GLY A 42 -11.34 -14.69 5.97
CA GLY A 42 -12.05 -14.08 4.83
C GLY A 42 -11.23 -13.05 4.05
N PHE A 43 -9.89 -13.16 4.03
CA PHE A 43 -8.95 -12.30 3.30
C PHE A 43 -9.52 -11.59 2.07
N GLY A 44 -10.14 -12.31 1.13
CA GLY A 44 -10.86 -11.73 0.00
C GLY A 44 -12.37 -11.76 0.21
N GLY A 45 -13.05 -10.62 0.03
CA GLY A 45 -14.49 -10.52 0.20
C GLY A 45 -15.10 -9.24 -0.40
N VAL A 46 -16.42 -9.11 -0.23
CA VAL A 46 -17.14 -7.86 -0.45
C VAL A 46 -17.28 -7.15 0.89
N TYR A 47 -16.67 -5.98 1.00
CA TYR A 47 -16.67 -5.18 2.22
C TYR A 47 -17.36 -3.83 1.95
N PRO A 48 -18.69 -3.72 2.16
CA PRO A 48 -19.44 -2.51 1.83
C PRO A 48 -18.86 -1.25 2.50
N GLY A 49 -18.75 -0.17 1.73
CA GLY A 49 -18.21 1.10 2.20
C GLY A 49 -16.70 1.14 2.34
N LYS A 50 -15.98 0.05 1.99
CA LYS A 50 -14.52 0.02 1.89
C LYS A 50 -14.11 0.17 0.44
N PRO A 51 -12.95 0.80 0.18
CA PRO A 51 -12.53 0.98 -1.19
C PRO A 51 -12.03 -0.36 -1.75
N THR A 52 -11.98 -0.50 -3.07
CA THR A 52 -11.45 -1.72 -3.70
C THR A 52 -9.97 -1.91 -3.35
N GLY A 53 -9.55 -3.17 -3.28
CA GLY A 53 -8.15 -3.54 -3.13
C GLY A 53 -7.73 -3.79 -1.68
N CYS A 54 -6.42 -3.71 -1.46
CA CYS A 54 -5.76 -4.16 -0.25
C CYS A 54 -5.77 -3.09 0.86
N PHE A 55 -6.23 -3.45 2.05
CA PHE A 55 -6.17 -2.57 3.20
C PHE A 55 -5.90 -3.33 4.49
N TRP A 56 -5.21 -2.68 5.42
CA TRP A 56 -4.89 -3.20 6.74
C TRP A 56 -5.70 -2.48 7.81
N ARG A 57 -6.07 -3.18 8.88
CA ARG A 57 -6.79 -2.65 10.03
C ARG A 57 -5.95 -2.64 11.29
N GLN A 58 -5.96 -1.52 12.00
CA GLN A 58 -5.22 -1.36 13.24
C GLN A 58 -5.78 -2.19 14.39
N ASP A 59 -7.10 -2.35 14.48
CA ASP A 59 -7.76 -3.02 15.61
C ASP A 59 -7.37 -4.50 15.76
N ASN A 60 -7.06 -5.16 14.65
CA ASN A 60 -6.78 -6.60 14.63
C ASN A 60 -5.52 -6.97 13.83
N GLN A 61 -4.81 -5.97 13.30
CA GLN A 61 -3.60 -6.09 12.48
C GLN A 61 -3.79 -6.95 11.21
N ARG A 62 -5.04 -7.15 10.77
CA ARG A 62 -5.35 -7.99 9.63
C ARG A 62 -5.42 -7.20 8.33
N VAL A 63 -5.01 -7.87 7.27
CA VAL A 63 -5.11 -7.43 5.89
C VAL A 63 -6.33 -8.04 5.23
N TYR A 64 -7.04 -7.21 4.50
CA TYR A 64 -8.26 -7.51 3.77
C TYR A 64 -8.07 -7.10 2.31
N PHE A 65 -8.76 -7.80 1.43
CA PHE A 65 -8.84 -7.52 0.01
C PHE A 65 -10.31 -7.40 -0.38
N ASN A 66 -10.72 -6.19 -0.77
CA ASN A 66 -12.08 -5.93 -1.20
C ASN A 66 -12.20 -6.01 -2.73
N PHE A 67 -13.17 -6.77 -3.22
CA PHE A 67 -13.37 -7.00 -4.66
C PHE A 67 -14.09 -5.86 -5.39
N VAL A 68 -14.85 -5.02 -4.67
CA VAL A 68 -15.79 -4.08 -5.29
C VAL A 68 -15.77 -2.69 -4.65
N GLU A 69 -15.95 -1.68 -5.49
CA GLU A 69 -16.27 -0.32 -5.08
C GLU A 69 -17.77 -0.22 -4.76
N PRO A 70 -18.24 0.75 -3.93
CA PRO A 70 -17.55 1.97 -3.48
C PRO A 70 -17.10 1.98 -2.02
N GLY A 71 -16.19 2.90 -1.69
CA GLY A 71 -15.86 3.21 -0.30
C GLY A 71 -14.62 4.07 -0.08
N VAL A 72 -14.35 4.36 1.19
CA VAL A 72 -13.14 5.06 1.67
C VAL A 72 -12.60 4.35 2.89
N LEU A 73 -11.31 4.55 3.19
CA LEU A 73 -10.71 4.00 4.40
C LEU A 73 -11.23 4.71 5.64
N SER A 74 -11.49 3.94 6.68
CA SER A 74 -11.76 4.49 8.01
C SER A 74 -10.46 4.94 8.70
N PRO A 75 -10.54 5.80 9.74
CA PRO A 75 -9.36 6.29 10.46
C PRO A 75 -8.48 5.22 11.12
N GLY A 76 -8.95 3.97 11.24
CA GLY A 76 -8.16 2.83 11.74
C GLY A 76 -7.57 1.95 10.63
N GLU A 77 -7.68 2.37 9.37
CA GLU A 77 -7.30 1.55 8.21
C GLU A 77 -6.18 2.21 7.40
N ARG A 78 -5.31 1.39 6.82
CA ARG A 78 -4.23 1.84 5.92
C ARG A 78 -4.41 1.18 4.56
N ARG A 79 -4.25 1.94 3.49
CA ARG A 79 -4.17 1.40 2.13
C ARG A 79 -2.82 0.73 1.95
N TYR A 80 -2.81 -0.45 1.36
CA TYR A 80 -1.57 -1.04 0.86
C TYR A 80 -1.41 -0.67 -0.61
N CYS A 81 -0.25 -0.11 -0.91
CA CYS A 81 0.08 0.50 -2.19
C CYS A 81 1.35 -0.13 -2.74
N LYS A 82 1.47 -0.16 -4.06
CA LYS A 82 2.70 -0.51 -4.76
C LYS A 82 3.37 0.77 -5.25
N VAL A 83 4.69 0.89 -5.03
CA VAL A 83 5.45 2.02 -5.58
C VAL A 83 5.60 1.84 -7.08
N GLN A 84 5.37 2.90 -7.85
CA GLN A 84 5.61 2.82 -9.29
C GLN A 84 7.12 2.70 -9.52
N ALA A 85 7.53 1.83 -10.44
CA ALA A 85 8.95 1.59 -10.74
C ALA A 85 9.72 2.86 -11.15
N GLY A 86 9.02 3.93 -11.58
CA GLY A 86 9.59 5.25 -11.87
C GLY A 86 9.61 6.23 -10.70
N ALA A 87 8.93 5.95 -9.58
CA ALA A 87 8.87 6.87 -8.45
C ALA A 87 10.18 6.90 -7.66
N VAL A 88 10.92 5.77 -7.63
CA VAL A 88 12.26 5.67 -7.05
C VAL A 88 13.21 6.74 -7.59
N PHE A 89 13.05 7.14 -8.86
CA PHE A 89 13.89 8.17 -9.49
C PHE A 89 13.59 9.61 -9.06
N MET A 90 12.39 9.92 -8.54
CA MET A 90 12.10 11.28 -8.06
C MET A 90 12.61 11.56 -6.66
N TYR A 91 12.77 10.54 -5.80
CA TYR A 91 13.28 10.74 -4.45
C TYR A 91 14.81 10.89 -4.41
N VAL A 92 15.54 10.34 -5.39
CA VAL A 92 17.01 10.48 -5.46
C VAL A 92 17.45 11.83 -6.04
N ALA A 93 16.56 12.55 -6.74
CA ALA A 93 16.90 13.85 -7.33
C ALA A 93 16.92 15.00 -6.31
N SER A 94 16.30 14.85 -5.14
CA SER A 94 16.25 15.90 -4.11
C SER A 94 17.40 15.85 -3.09
N TYR A 95 18.29 14.85 -3.15
CA TYR A 95 19.40 14.70 -2.19
C TYR A 95 20.80 14.65 -2.82
N LEU A 96 20.90 14.74 -4.15
CA LEU A 96 22.19 14.84 -4.82
C LEU A 96 22.27 16.20 -5.53
N GLY A 97 22.43 17.24 -4.71
CA GLY A 97 23.38 18.28 -5.08
C GLY A 97 24.79 17.71 -4.97
N GLU A 98 25.70 18.29 -5.76
CA GLU A 98 27.15 18.06 -5.84
C GLU A 98 27.60 17.04 -6.91
N ASP A 99 27.73 17.59 -8.13
CA ASP A 99 28.89 17.54 -9.03
C ASP A 99 30.07 16.55 -8.81
N CYS A 100 30.41 15.88 -9.94
CA CYS A 100 31.74 15.61 -10.53
C CYS A 100 32.65 14.44 -10.04
N PRO A 101 33.60 13.90 -10.87
CA PRO A 101 34.10 14.42 -12.16
C PRO A 101 34.24 13.42 -13.34
N GLN A 102 34.51 14.04 -14.50
CA GLN A 102 35.15 13.60 -15.77
C GLN A 102 35.26 12.10 -16.11
#